data_AF-A0A024G7P2-F1
#
_entry.id   AF-A0A024G7P2-F1
#
_cell.length_a   1.000
_cell.length_b   1.000
_cell.length_c   1.000
_cell.angle_alpha   90.00
_cell.angle_beta   90.00
_cell.angle_gamma   90.00
#
_symmetry.space_group_name_H-M   'P 1'
#
loop_
_entity.id
_entity.type
_entity.pdbx_description
1 polymer ?
#
loop_
_entity_poly.entity_id
_entity_poly.type
_entity_poly.pdbx_seq_one_letter_code
_entity_poly.pdbx_strand_id
1 'polypeptide(L)'
;MKFSLIYLTIIGLVDGENESKPGYCKNDQACQTINKNYSCVSVQTTRAATVDVKECVPNERVGDICGGITPGMCPTFAAWAPAYTAINTVCAYVIPTAKCKKEGTPSKAGAVDCMYIEDETNQQIGVIYGCVDYDTKEGRLLFEKKSKSDKLASKIQYESFLGKACSQANSTLCAGRGTCRPDQQKSTKYYCACNVGYTGSYCQKIDSNKCTNKGQCTAGFCDLNLRECRCPAGTTGDQCALCDPKYPKPCSGNGKCTGKADSNGDNTDSDSMAMTTSNLQATTNGSARFLDGSMDGSQSKGSEFTCVCNTGWQGTHCQTSTDPAKNSAGDDGPSQASSASHSLASISAFAVMLVTLAAFH
;
A
#
# COMPACT_ATOMS: atom_id res chain seq x y z
N MET A 1 33.56 33.42 -38.04
CA MET A 1 34.18 32.47 -37.08
C MET A 1 33.06 31.64 -36.46
N LYS A 2 33.33 30.36 -36.21
CA LYS A 2 32.48 29.25 -35.68
C LYS A 2 31.40 29.73 -34.67
N PHE A 3 30.19 29.14 -34.61
CA PHE A 3 29.93 27.81 -34.05
C PHE A 3 28.63 27.15 -34.56
N SER A 4 28.69 25.83 -34.63
CA SER A 4 27.62 24.89 -34.90
C SER A 4 26.68 24.75 -33.69
N LEU A 5 25.36 24.63 -33.91
CA LEU A 5 24.43 24.09 -32.91
C LEU A 5 23.48 23.10 -33.58
N ILE A 6 23.64 21.84 -33.17
CA ILE A 6 22.81 20.69 -33.46
C ILE A 6 21.49 20.86 -32.70
N TYR A 7 20.36 20.86 -33.42
CA TYR A 7 19.03 20.79 -32.84
C TYR A 7 18.81 19.37 -32.31
N LEU A 8 18.87 19.18 -30.99
CA LEU A 8 18.41 17.98 -30.32
C LEU A 8 16.93 18.18 -29.97
N THR A 9 16.04 17.53 -30.70
CA THR A 9 14.61 17.44 -30.33
C THR A 9 14.47 16.54 -29.11
N ILE A 10 14.17 17.16 -27.96
CA ILE A 10 13.76 16.46 -26.74
C ILE A 10 12.33 15.97 -26.97
N ILE A 11 12.18 14.67 -27.24
CA ILE A 11 10.93 13.95 -27.03
C ILE A 11 10.77 13.84 -25.51
N GLY A 12 9.91 14.68 -24.93
CA GLY A 12 9.51 14.55 -23.54
C GLY A 12 8.70 13.27 -23.37
N LEU A 13 9.35 12.24 -22.82
CA LEU A 13 8.69 11.09 -22.24
C LEU A 13 7.91 11.57 -21.00
N VAL A 14 6.62 11.28 -20.95
CA VAL A 14 5.78 11.45 -19.75
C VAL A 14 6.10 10.30 -18.80
N ASP A 15 7.34 10.22 -18.32
CA ASP A 15 7.79 9.30 -17.29
C ASP A 15 8.13 10.15 -16.06
N GLY A 16 7.16 10.40 -15.16
CA GLY A 16 7.41 11.36 -14.08
C GLY A 16 6.54 11.35 -12.83
N GLU A 17 5.37 10.69 -12.79
CA GLU A 17 4.54 10.70 -11.56
C GLU A 17 4.66 9.42 -10.71
N ASN A 18 4.88 8.26 -11.34
CA ASN A 18 4.81 6.97 -10.63
C ASN A 18 6.13 6.55 -9.95
N GLU A 19 7.26 7.18 -10.28
CA GLU A 19 8.57 6.85 -9.66
C GLU A 19 8.73 7.44 -8.23
N SER A 20 7.82 8.31 -7.80
CA SER A 20 7.81 8.89 -6.45
C SER A 20 7.09 8.03 -5.40
N LYS A 21 6.38 6.99 -5.83
CA LYS A 21 5.55 6.13 -4.96
C LYS A 21 6.41 5.03 -4.32
N PRO A 22 6.47 4.94 -2.98
CA PRO A 22 7.29 3.94 -2.31
C PRO A 22 6.90 2.51 -2.72
N GLY A 23 7.82 1.80 -3.37
CA GLY A 23 7.62 0.39 -3.74
C GLY A 23 6.96 0.17 -5.08
N TYR A 24 6.60 1.22 -5.82
CA TYR A 24 6.11 1.09 -7.18
C TYR A 24 7.06 0.23 -8.03
N CYS A 25 6.47 -0.58 -8.91
CA CYS A 25 7.22 -1.48 -9.77
C CYS A 25 6.74 -1.39 -11.21
N LYS A 26 7.67 -1.31 -12.16
CA LYS A 26 7.34 -1.41 -13.59
C LYS A 26 7.04 -2.86 -13.97
N ASN A 27 7.83 -3.80 -13.46
CA ASN A 27 7.77 -5.25 -13.71
C ASN A 27 8.60 -6.02 -12.65
N ASP A 28 8.60 -7.35 -12.72
CA ASP A 28 9.37 -8.21 -11.80
C ASP A 28 10.87 -7.90 -11.80
N GLN A 29 11.46 -7.62 -12.96
CA GLN A 29 12.89 -7.30 -13.06
C GLN A 29 13.25 -6.07 -12.23
N ALA A 30 12.39 -5.05 -12.21
CA ALA A 30 12.57 -3.86 -11.39
C ALA A 30 12.48 -4.15 -9.88
N CYS A 31 11.68 -5.15 -9.47
CA CYS A 31 11.65 -5.59 -8.07
C CYS A 31 12.89 -6.42 -7.71
N GLN A 32 13.36 -7.24 -8.63
CA GLN A 32 14.50 -8.13 -8.42
C GLN A 32 15.83 -7.39 -8.28
N THR A 33 15.93 -6.14 -8.77
CA THR A 33 17.10 -5.27 -8.49
C THR A 33 17.12 -4.79 -7.04
N ILE A 34 15.96 -4.67 -6.39
CA ILE A 34 15.84 -4.34 -4.97
C ILE A 34 16.14 -5.58 -4.13
N ASN A 35 15.48 -6.69 -4.44
CA ASN A 35 15.73 -7.99 -3.83
C ASN A 35 15.25 -9.09 -4.78
N LYS A 36 16.12 -10.06 -5.05
CA LYS A 36 15.88 -11.15 -6.02
C LYS A 36 14.61 -11.95 -5.76
N ASN A 37 14.13 -11.98 -4.51
CA ASN A 37 12.94 -12.72 -4.12
C ASN A 37 11.70 -11.80 -4.06
N TYR A 38 11.64 -10.74 -4.86
CA TYR A 38 10.47 -9.86 -4.92
C TYR A 38 9.82 -9.95 -6.30
N SER A 39 8.50 -9.86 -6.32
CA SER A 39 7.68 -9.83 -7.53
C SER A 39 6.86 -8.55 -7.57
N CYS A 40 6.62 -8.06 -8.79
CA CYS A 40 5.78 -6.91 -9.04
C CYS A 40 4.31 -7.37 -9.13
N VAL A 41 3.57 -7.11 -8.06
CA VAL A 41 2.18 -7.56 -7.95
C VAL A 41 1.26 -6.36 -8.18
N SER A 42 0.30 -6.51 -9.09
CA SER A 42 -0.72 -5.49 -9.37
C SER A 42 -2.04 -5.81 -8.68
N VAL A 43 -2.73 -4.76 -8.22
CA VAL A 43 -4.10 -4.84 -7.73
C VAL A 43 -5.04 -4.27 -8.79
N GLN A 44 -5.98 -5.09 -9.24
CA GLN A 44 -7.06 -4.64 -10.11
C GLN A 44 -8.01 -3.72 -9.33
N THR A 45 -8.29 -2.53 -9.85
CA THR A 45 -9.28 -1.62 -9.29
C THR A 45 -9.90 -0.75 -10.39
N THR A 46 -11.10 -0.25 -10.15
CA THR A 46 -11.78 0.75 -10.99
C THR A 46 -11.99 2.07 -10.25
N ARG A 47 -11.28 2.30 -9.13
CA ARG A 47 -11.37 3.57 -8.39
C ARG A 47 -10.80 4.71 -9.23
N ALA A 48 -11.52 5.82 -9.26
CA ALA A 48 -11.03 7.05 -9.90
C ALA A 48 -9.74 7.55 -9.21
N ALA A 49 -8.90 8.27 -9.97
CA ALA A 49 -7.62 8.80 -9.49
C ALA A 49 -6.63 7.75 -8.96
N THR A 50 -6.83 6.47 -9.34
CA THR A 50 -5.86 5.40 -9.09
C THR A 50 -5.39 4.85 -10.43
N VAL A 51 -4.08 4.88 -10.65
CA VAL A 51 -3.43 4.31 -11.84
C VAL A 51 -2.22 3.53 -11.38
N ASP A 52 -1.87 2.49 -12.14
CA ASP A 52 -0.60 1.80 -11.93
C ASP A 52 -0.44 1.26 -10.50
N VAL A 53 -1.53 0.65 -10.00
CA VAL A 53 -1.67 0.13 -8.64
C VAL A 53 -0.90 -1.19 -8.51
N LYS A 54 0.42 -1.09 -8.36
CA LYS A 54 1.33 -2.22 -8.27
C LYS A 54 2.56 -1.90 -7.43
N GLU A 55 3.00 -2.87 -6.63
CA GLU A 55 4.18 -2.75 -5.78
C GLU A 55 5.03 -4.02 -5.81
N CYS A 56 6.30 -3.88 -5.44
CA CYS A 56 7.17 -5.00 -5.13
C CYS A 56 6.77 -5.66 -3.81
N VAL A 57 6.42 -6.94 -3.86
CA VAL A 57 6.04 -7.78 -2.73
C VAL A 57 7.03 -8.94 -2.59
N PRO A 58 7.44 -9.33 -1.37
CA PRO A 58 8.23 -10.53 -1.12
C PRO A 58 7.56 -11.79 -1.69
N ASN A 59 8.38 -12.62 -2.30
CA ASN A 59 8.03 -13.86 -2.97
C ASN A 59 9.18 -14.87 -2.79
N GLU A 60 9.44 -15.28 -1.55
CA GLU A 60 10.48 -16.23 -1.21
C GLU A 60 10.02 -17.69 -1.39
N ARG A 61 8.72 -17.92 -1.25
CA ARG A 61 8.09 -19.24 -1.29
C ARG A 61 6.78 -19.20 -2.07
N VAL A 62 6.40 -20.36 -2.59
CA VAL A 62 5.09 -20.54 -3.22
C VAL A 62 3.99 -20.24 -2.21
N GLY A 63 3.07 -19.33 -2.56
CA GLY A 63 1.98 -18.88 -1.68
C GLY A 63 2.30 -17.61 -0.86
N ASP A 64 3.49 -17.03 -1.00
CA ASP A 64 3.80 -15.73 -0.42
C ASP A 64 2.96 -14.63 -1.09
N ILE A 65 2.87 -14.65 -2.43
CA ILE A 65 2.08 -13.70 -3.21
C ILE A 65 0.78 -14.31 -3.72
N CYS A 66 -0.26 -13.48 -3.82
CA CYS A 66 -1.53 -13.87 -4.41
C CYS A 66 -1.38 -13.92 -5.93
N GLY A 67 -1.30 -15.12 -6.50
CA GLY A 67 -1.05 -15.29 -7.92
C GLY A 67 -1.14 -16.74 -8.37
N GLY A 68 -1.54 -16.94 -9.63
CA GLY A 68 -1.62 -18.27 -10.23
C GLY A 68 -2.58 -19.17 -9.46
N ILE A 69 -2.12 -20.32 -8.99
CA ILE A 69 -2.96 -21.27 -8.26
C ILE A 69 -2.85 -21.14 -6.74
N THR A 70 -2.13 -20.14 -6.20
CA THR A 70 -1.87 -20.03 -4.76
C THR A 70 -2.41 -18.73 -4.18
N PRO A 71 -3.21 -18.79 -3.11
CA PRO A 71 -3.61 -17.58 -2.40
C PRO A 71 -2.42 -17.05 -1.60
N GLY A 72 -2.33 -15.73 -1.48
CA GLY A 72 -1.13 -15.06 -0.97
C GLY A 72 -1.38 -13.62 -0.55
N MET A 73 -0.29 -12.90 -0.28
CA MET A 73 -0.29 -11.48 0.02
C MET A 73 -0.44 -10.65 -1.26
N CYS A 74 -1.09 -9.50 -1.09
CA CYS A 74 -1.20 -8.45 -2.08
C CYS A 74 -0.48 -7.19 -1.57
N PRO A 75 -0.15 -6.26 -2.49
CA PRO A 75 0.33 -4.92 -2.12
C PRO A 75 -0.55 -4.21 -1.09
N THR A 76 0.01 -3.23 -0.40
CA THR A 76 -0.74 -2.35 0.51
C THR A 76 -0.25 -0.91 0.35
N PHE A 77 -1.17 0.01 0.09
CA PHE A 77 -0.84 1.37 -0.34
C PHE A 77 -0.95 2.39 0.79
N ALA A 78 -0.64 1.98 2.02
CA ALA A 78 -0.84 2.81 3.22
C ALA A 78 0.00 4.10 3.19
N ALA A 79 1.21 4.04 2.60
CA ALA A 79 2.10 5.20 2.45
C ALA A 79 1.86 6.01 1.15
N TRP A 80 0.92 5.61 0.30
CA TRP A 80 0.64 6.31 -0.95
C TRP A 80 -0.37 7.46 -0.72
N ALA A 81 -0.58 8.26 -1.76
CA ALA A 81 -1.55 9.36 -1.71
C ALA A 81 -2.96 8.86 -1.31
N PRO A 82 -3.81 9.71 -0.71
CA PRO A 82 -5.08 9.28 -0.13
C PRO A 82 -6.00 8.49 -1.06
N ALA A 83 -6.00 8.78 -2.36
CA ALA A 83 -6.77 8.03 -3.36
C ALA A 83 -6.48 6.51 -3.34
N TYR A 84 -5.25 6.11 -2.99
CA TYR A 84 -4.81 4.71 -2.93
C TYR A 84 -5.05 4.05 -1.57
N THR A 85 -5.07 4.85 -0.48
CA THR A 85 -5.33 4.35 0.88
C THR A 85 -6.75 3.79 1.06
N ALA A 86 -7.66 4.10 0.13
CA ALA A 86 -9.02 3.55 0.07
C ALA A 86 -9.09 2.15 -0.57
N ILE A 87 -8.00 1.65 -1.16
CA ILE A 87 -7.94 0.34 -1.82
C ILE A 87 -7.91 -0.76 -0.76
N ASN A 88 -8.88 -1.67 -0.84
CA ASN A 88 -8.95 -2.85 0.04
C ASN A 88 -8.46 -4.07 -0.72
N THR A 89 -7.28 -4.60 -0.41
CA THR A 89 -6.72 -5.69 -1.20
C THR A 89 -7.26 -7.06 -0.79
N VAL A 90 -7.89 -7.73 -1.75
CA VAL A 90 -8.43 -9.08 -1.62
C VAL A 90 -7.73 -10.01 -2.59
N CYS A 91 -7.31 -11.17 -2.10
CA CYS A 91 -6.86 -12.27 -2.95
C CYS A 91 -8.08 -13.06 -3.44
N ALA A 92 -8.49 -12.84 -4.67
CA ALA A 92 -9.76 -13.34 -5.22
C ALA A 92 -9.55 -14.14 -6.51
N TYR A 93 -10.58 -14.89 -6.91
CA TYR A 93 -10.57 -15.54 -8.22
C TYR A 93 -10.67 -14.52 -9.35
N VAL A 94 -9.81 -14.71 -10.34
CA VAL A 94 -9.76 -13.94 -11.58
C VAL A 94 -9.76 -14.94 -12.74
N ILE A 95 -10.51 -14.64 -13.79
CA ILE A 95 -10.40 -15.40 -15.04
C ILE A 95 -9.18 -14.87 -15.81
N PRO A 96 -8.14 -15.69 -16.03
CA PRO A 96 -6.95 -15.23 -16.72
C PRO A 96 -7.26 -14.85 -18.17
N THR A 97 -6.51 -13.88 -18.70
CA THR A 97 -6.54 -13.53 -20.13
C THR A 97 -5.88 -14.62 -20.97
N ALA A 98 -4.82 -15.24 -20.44
CA ALA A 98 -4.18 -16.42 -21.00
C ALA A 98 -5.06 -17.66 -20.89
N LYS A 99 -4.85 -18.64 -21.77
CA LYS A 99 -5.64 -19.88 -21.75
C LYS A 99 -5.21 -20.76 -20.58
N CYS A 100 -6.19 -21.30 -19.86
CA CYS A 100 -5.92 -22.34 -18.88
C CYS A 100 -5.36 -23.58 -19.56
N LYS A 101 -4.23 -24.03 -19.06
CA LYS A 101 -3.61 -25.29 -19.45
C LYS A 101 -4.50 -26.45 -19.04
N LYS A 102 -4.63 -27.45 -19.91
CA LYS A 102 -5.32 -28.70 -19.56
C LYS A 102 -4.45 -29.51 -18.60
N GLU A 103 -5.06 -30.09 -17.59
CA GLU A 103 -4.37 -30.95 -16.63
C GLU A 103 -3.57 -32.05 -17.34
N GLY A 104 -2.35 -32.32 -16.88
CA GLY A 104 -1.46 -33.33 -17.47
C GLY A 104 -0.81 -32.97 -18.82
N THR A 105 -1.08 -31.79 -19.39
CA THR A 105 -0.41 -31.35 -20.64
C THR A 105 0.93 -30.66 -20.37
N PRO A 106 1.88 -30.62 -21.31
CA PRO A 106 3.10 -29.82 -21.17
C PRO A 106 2.78 -28.32 -21.15
N SER A 107 3.63 -27.52 -20.50
CA SER A 107 3.53 -26.06 -20.54
C SER A 107 3.69 -25.57 -21.98
N LYS A 108 2.68 -24.87 -22.51
CA LYS A 108 2.73 -24.23 -23.83
C LYS A 108 2.85 -22.72 -23.66
N ALA A 109 3.58 -22.06 -24.55
CA ALA A 109 3.69 -20.61 -24.55
C ALA A 109 2.29 -19.97 -24.60
N GLY A 110 2.02 -19.02 -23.70
CA GLY A 110 0.72 -18.34 -23.60
C GLY A 110 -0.38 -19.10 -22.85
N ALA A 111 -0.07 -20.24 -22.22
CA ALA A 111 -0.97 -20.93 -21.30
C ALA A 111 -0.51 -20.76 -19.85
N VAL A 112 -1.47 -20.75 -18.92
CA VAL A 112 -1.22 -20.64 -17.47
C VAL A 112 -1.83 -21.82 -16.73
N ASP A 113 -1.20 -22.20 -15.62
CA ASP A 113 -1.80 -23.17 -14.69
C ASP A 113 -3.00 -22.53 -13.99
N CYS A 114 -4.14 -23.21 -14.04
CA CYS A 114 -5.39 -22.74 -13.47
C CYS A 114 -5.91 -23.71 -12.43
N MET A 115 -6.69 -23.16 -11.52
CA MET A 115 -7.62 -23.92 -10.69
C MET A 115 -8.96 -23.98 -11.40
N TYR A 116 -9.70 -25.07 -11.19
CA TYR A 116 -11.06 -25.20 -11.71
C TYR A 116 -12.06 -25.15 -10.56
N ILE A 117 -13.00 -24.23 -10.65
CA ILE A 117 -14.17 -24.11 -9.77
C ILE A 117 -15.43 -24.45 -10.57
N GLU A 118 -16.46 -24.90 -9.89
CA GLU A 118 -17.76 -25.22 -10.50
C GLU A 118 -18.69 -24.02 -10.36
N ASP A 119 -19.45 -23.73 -11.41
CA ASP A 119 -20.58 -22.80 -11.31
C ASP A 119 -21.88 -23.51 -10.93
N GLU A 120 -22.97 -22.75 -10.81
CA GLU A 120 -24.30 -23.27 -10.45
C GLU A 120 -24.84 -24.32 -11.44
N THR A 121 -24.24 -24.44 -12.64
CA THR A 121 -24.60 -25.43 -13.67
C THR A 121 -23.65 -26.63 -13.70
N ASN A 122 -22.75 -26.76 -12.71
CA ASN A 122 -21.65 -27.72 -12.66
C ASN A 122 -20.66 -27.60 -13.83
N GLN A 123 -20.59 -26.43 -14.49
CA GLN A 123 -19.60 -26.17 -15.51
C GLN A 123 -18.28 -25.77 -14.85
N GLN A 124 -17.18 -26.41 -15.25
CA GLN A 124 -15.85 -26.05 -14.77
C GLN A 124 -15.35 -24.75 -15.39
N ILE A 125 -14.99 -23.80 -14.53
CA ILE A 125 -14.41 -22.51 -14.90
C ILE A 125 -12.97 -22.47 -14.41
N GLY A 126 -12.04 -22.27 -15.35
CA GLY A 126 -10.63 -22.06 -15.05
C GLY A 126 -10.38 -20.66 -14.50
N VAL A 127 -9.82 -20.60 -13.30
CA VAL A 127 -9.52 -19.37 -12.55
C VAL A 127 -8.10 -19.41 -12.01
N ILE A 128 -7.57 -18.22 -11.71
CA ILE A 128 -6.36 -18.02 -10.93
C ILE A 128 -6.68 -17.11 -9.74
N TYR A 129 -5.81 -17.09 -8.74
CA TYR A 129 -5.79 -16.02 -7.75
C TYR A 129 -5.14 -14.77 -8.33
N GLY A 130 -5.71 -13.62 -7.98
CA GLY A 130 -5.15 -12.31 -8.25
C GLY A 130 -5.61 -11.28 -7.23
N CYS A 131 -4.86 -10.20 -7.10
CA CYS A 131 -5.18 -9.12 -6.19
C CYS A 131 -6.22 -8.18 -6.80
N VAL A 132 -7.30 -7.96 -6.07
CA VAL A 132 -8.44 -7.15 -6.53
C VAL A 132 -8.90 -6.26 -5.39
N ASP A 133 -9.22 -5.03 -5.72
CA ASP A 133 -9.79 -4.07 -4.78
C ASP A 133 -11.25 -4.44 -4.44
N TYR A 134 -11.62 -4.23 -3.20
CA TYR A 134 -12.98 -4.46 -2.70
C TYR A 134 -13.60 -3.14 -2.25
N ASP A 135 -14.82 -2.88 -2.70
CA ASP A 135 -15.60 -1.77 -2.19
C ASP A 135 -16.47 -2.24 -1.02
N THR A 136 -16.11 -1.81 0.19
CA THR A 136 -16.83 -2.16 1.41
C THR A 136 -18.21 -1.51 1.50
N LYS A 137 -18.49 -0.45 0.72
CA LYS A 137 -19.81 0.20 0.68
C LYS A 137 -20.75 -0.51 -0.29
N GLU A 138 -20.23 -0.90 -1.45
CA GLU A 138 -21.01 -1.61 -2.47
C GLU A 138 -20.99 -3.13 -2.30
N GLY A 139 -20.20 -3.65 -1.36
CA GLY A 139 -20.15 -5.08 -1.05
C GLY A 139 -19.47 -5.95 -2.11
N ARG A 140 -18.75 -5.37 -3.08
CA ARG A 140 -18.28 -6.08 -4.29
C ARG A 140 -16.82 -5.82 -4.63
N LEU A 141 -16.23 -6.76 -5.38
CA LEU A 141 -14.90 -6.61 -5.99
C LEU A 141 -14.96 -5.64 -7.18
N LEU A 142 -13.91 -4.83 -7.35
CA LEU A 142 -13.80 -3.80 -8.37
C LEU A 142 -13.05 -4.30 -9.61
N PHE A 143 -13.77 -5.04 -10.45
CA PHE A 143 -13.32 -5.43 -11.77
C PHE A 143 -13.77 -4.46 -12.85
N GLU A 144 -13.07 -4.47 -13.99
CA GLU A 144 -13.59 -3.85 -15.22
C GLU A 144 -15.00 -4.36 -15.55
N LYS A 145 -15.92 -3.42 -15.77
CA LYS A 145 -17.34 -3.71 -15.96
C LYS A 145 -17.56 -4.64 -17.14
N LYS A 146 -18.39 -5.67 -16.96
CA LYS A 146 -18.69 -6.73 -17.96
C LYS A 146 -17.50 -7.64 -18.33
N SER A 147 -16.35 -7.52 -17.67
CA SER A 147 -15.27 -8.48 -17.84
C SER A 147 -15.70 -9.89 -17.41
N LYS A 148 -14.95 -10.92 -17.84
CA LYS A 148 -15.26 -12.29 -17.42
C LYS A 148 -15.18 -12.43 -15.90
N SER A 149 -14.18 -11.80 -15.28
CA SER A 149 -14.00 -11.79 -13.82
C SER A 149 -15.11 -11.02 -13.10
N ASP A 150 -15.59 -9.89 -13.64
CA ASP A 150 -16.75 -9.16 -13.10
C ASP A 150 -18.01 -10.04 -13.09
N LYS A 151 -18.29 -10.72 -14.21
CA LYS A 151 -19.42 -11.67 -14.33
C LYS A 151 -19.29 -12.88 -13.42
N LEU A 152 -18.06 -13.35 -13.18
CA LEU A 152 -17.81 -14.45 -12.23
C LEU A 152 -18.04 -13.96 -10.80
N ALA A 153 -17.50 -12.80 -10.46
CA ALA A 153 -17.61 -12.20 -9.13
C ALA A 153 -19.06 -11.87 -8.76
N SER A 154 -19.94 -11.55 -9.72
CA SER A 154 -21.37 -11.38 -9.43
C SER A 154 -22.09 -12.69 -9.10
N LYS A 155 -21.53 -13.84 -9.48
CA LYS A 155 -22.08 -15.17 -9.14
C LYS A 155 -21.53 -15.70 -7.81
N ILE A 156 -20.32 -15.29 -7.44
CA ILE A 156 -19.71 -15.64 -6.16
C ILE A 156 -20.15 -14.58 -5.15
N GLN A 157 -20.93 -14.94 -4.13
CA GLN A 157 -21.44 -14.01 -3.12
C GLN A 157 -20.35 -13.50 -2.16
N TYR A 158 -19.30 -12.84 -2.68
CA TYR A 158 -18.15 -12.33 -1.92
C TYR A 158 -18.55 -11.44 -0.76
N GLU A 159 -19.60 -10.63 -0.92
CA GLU A 159 -20.17 -9.81 0.15
C GLU A 159 -20.47 -10.60 1.43
N SER A 160 -21.05 -11.80 1.27
CA SER A 160 -21.55 -12.61 2.37
C SER A 160 -20.44 -13.09 3.32
N PHE A 161 -19.21 -13.23 2.82
CA PHE A 161 -18.09 -13.76 3.60
C PHE A 161 -16.93 -12.76 3.79
N LEU A 162 -16.62 -11.88 2.84
CA LEU A 162 -15.48 -10.96 2.96
C LEU A 162 -15.69 -9.88 4.02
N GLY A 163 -16.87 -9.23 4.02
CA GLY A 163 -17.14 -8.10 4.90
C GLY A 163 -17.04 -8.48 6.38
N LYS A 164 -17.53 -9.65 6.77
CA LYS A 164 -17.45 -10.14 8.16
C LYS A 164 -16.11 -10.78 8.50
N ALA A 165 -15.48 -11.46 7.55
CA ALA A 165 -14.22 -12.15 7.81
C ALA A 165 -13.03 -11.19 7.95
N CYS A 166 -13.08 -10.05 7.27
CA CYS A 166 -11.92 -9.17 7.11
C CYS A 166 -12.16 -7.71 7.51
N SER A 167 -13.34 -7.32 8.01
CA SER A 167 -13.58 -5.97 8.55
C SER A 167 -14.15 -6.00 9.96
N GLN A 168 -13.78 -5.00 10.76
CA GLN A 168 -14.55 -4.61 11.94
C GLN A 168 -15.46 -3.44 11.58
N ALA A 169 -16.78 -3.62 11.66
CA ALA A 169 -17.80 -2.56 11.66
C ALA A 169 -17.48 -1.32 10.80
N ASN A 170 -17.60 -1.45 9.47
CA ASN A 170 -17.42 -0.37 8.48
C ASN A 170 -16.00 0.22 8.36
N SER A 171 -14.97 -0.54 8.74
CA SER A 171 -13.56 -0.19 8.51
C SER A 171 -13.01 -0.79 7.22
N THR A 172 -11.90 -0.21 6.72
CA THR A 172 -11.06 -0.78 5.66
C THR A 172 -10.74 -2.25 5.98
N LEU A 173 -10.81 -3.12 4.96
CA LEU A 173 -10.46 -4.53 5.13
C LEU A 173 -9.04 -4.65 5.68
N CYS A 174 -8.89 -5.52 6.68
CA CYS A 174 -7.61 -5.78 7.34
C CYS A 174 -6.92 -4.49 7.81
N ALA A 175 -7.71 -3.49 8.21
CA ALA A 175 -7.25 -2.16 8.61
C ALA A 175 -6.32 -1.46 7.59
N GLY A 176 -6.36 -1.87 6.31
CA GLY A 176 -5.44 -1.44 5.27
C GLY A 176 -3.99 -1.93 5.44
N ARG A 177 -3.76 -2.89 6.35
CA ARG A 177 -2.44 -3.35 6.82
C ARG A 177 -2.21 -4.84 6.55
N GLY A 178 -2.93 -5.39 5.59
CA GLY A 178 -2.84 -6.78 5.19
C GLY A 178 -3.70 -7.08 3.98
N THR A 179 -3.82 -8.36 3.66
CA THR A 179 -4.62 -8.86 2.54
C THR A 179 -5.73 -9.76 3.06
N CYS A 180 -6.96 -9.53 2.61
CA CYS A 180 -8.05 -10.48 2.86
C CYS A 180 -7.92 -11.64 1.86
N ARG A 181 -7.58 -12.83 2.33
CA ARG A 181 -7.30 -13.99 1.45
C ARG A 181 -7.95 -15.27 1.98
N PRO A 182 -8.22 -16.27 1.12
CA PRO A 182 -8.71 -17.55 1.58
C PRO A 182 -7.59 -18.30 2.32
N ASP A 183 -7.99 -19.17 3.25
CA ASP A 183 -7.06 -19.98 4.05
C ASP A 183 -6.29 -21.03 3.27
N GLN A 184 -6.87 -21.50 2.18
CA GLN A 184 -6.27 -22.45 1.25
C GLN A 184 -6.91 -22.33 -0.13
N GLN A 185 -6.38 -23.07 -1.10
CA GLN A 185 -6.94 -23.16 -2.44
C GLN A 185 -8.41 -23.59 -2.42
N LYS A 186 -9.25 -22.96 -3.26
CA LYS A 186 -10.68 -23.25 -3.42
C LYS A 186 -11.55 -22.98 -2.18
N SER A 187 -11.00 -22.36 -1.14
CA SER A 187 -11.75 -22.09 0.09
C SER A 187 -12.63 -20.84 -0.01
N THR A 188 -13.74 -20.86 0.72
CA THR A 188 -14.61 -19.70 0.99
C THR A 188 -14.34 -19.09 2.37
N LYS A 189 -13.43 -19.66 3.15
CA LYS A 189 -13.02 -19.14 4.47
C LYS A 189 -11.89 -18.14 4.28
N TYR A 190 -12.23 -16.87 4.42
CA TYR A 190 -11.28 -15.77 4.33
C TYR A 190 -10.80 -15.33 5.71
N TYR A 191 -9.61 -14.75 5.75
CA TYR A 191 -9.08 -14.04 6.92
C TYR A 191 -8.10 -12.97 6.49
N CYS A 192 -7.76 -12.08 7.42
CA CYS A 192 -6.72 -11.09 7.21
C CYS A 192 -5.33 -11.66 7.44
N ALA A 193 -4.56 -11.81 6.36
CA ALA A 193 -3.14 -12.04 6.43
C ALA A 193 -2.42 -10.70 6.62
N CYS A 194 -1.85 -10.48 7.81
CA CYS A 194 -1.25 -9.20 8.16
C CYS A 194 0.14 -9.03 7.56
N ASN A 195 0.46 -7.80 7.16
CA ASN A 195 1.82 -7.43 6.83
C ASN A 195 2.72 -7.58 8.06
N VAL A 196 3.99 -7.90 7.83
CA VAL A 196 5.00 -7.98 8.90
C VAL A 196 5.00 -6.68 9.72
N GLY A 197 4.97 -6.77 11.04
CA GLY A 197 4.87 -5.60 11.94
C GLY A 197 3.45 -5.27 12.39
N TYR A 198 2.43 -5.99 11.89
CA TYR A 198 1.04 -5.87 12.32
C TYR A 198 0.47 -7.22 12.78
N THR A 199 -0.52 -7.15 13.68
CA THR A 199 -1.19 -8.34 14.25
C THR A 199 -2.66 -8.06 14.58
N GLY A 200 -3.34 -9.09 15.09
CA GLY A 200 -4.78 -9.11 15.37
C GLY A 200 -5.60 -9.65 14.19
N SER A 201 -6.84 -10.05 14.46
CA SER A 201 -7.73 -10.69 13.47
C SER A 201 -8.01 -9.82 12.23
N TYR A 202 -7.78 -8.51 12.33
CA TYR A 202 -8.00 -7.54 11.26
C TYR A 202 -6.77 -6.64 11.05
N CYS A 203 -5.58 -7.07 11.51
CA CYS A 203 -4.31 -6.34 11.38
C CYS A 203 -4.33 -4.93 11.99
N GLN A 204 -5.19 -4.72 12.98
CA GLN A 204 -5.43 -3.42 13.60
C GLN A 204 -4.37 -3.05 14.66
N LYS A 205 -3.58 -4.03 15.12
CA LYS A 205 -2.55 -3.80 16.14
C LYS A 205 -1.18 -3.67 15.49
N ILE A 206 -0.41 -2.69 15.93
CA ILE A 206 1.03 -2.60 15.62
C ILE A 206 1.76 -3.54 16.57
N ASP A 207 2.61 -4.40 16.01
CA ASP A 207 3.37 -5.41 16.73
C ASP A 207 4.85 -5.05 16.83
N SER A 208 5.42 -4.43 15.79
CA SER A 208 6.81 -3.96 15.78
C SER A 208 7.06 -2.93 14.68
N ASN A 209 8.24 -2.30 14.69
CA ASN A 209 8.70 -1.44 13.58
C ASN A 209 9.13 -2.19 12.31
N LYS A 210 9.01 -3.52 12.28
CA LYS A 210 9.46 -4.34 11.15
C LYS A 210 8.58 -4.15 9.93
N CYS A 211 9.17 -4.20 8.74
CA CYS A 211 8.43 -4.06 7.49
C CYS A 211 9.09 -4.85 6.36
N THR A 212 8.30 -5.20 5.35
CA THR A 212 8.78 -5.98 4.19
C THR A 212 8.40 -5.38 2.84
N ASN A 213 7.43 -4.47 2.82
CA ASN A 213 7.05 -3.72 1.62
C ASN A 213 7.42 -2.24 1.78
N LYS A 214 7.92 -1.62 0.71
CA LYS A 214 8.37 -0.21 0.72
C LYS A 214 7.26 0.77 1.14
N GLY A 215 6.02 0.54 0.71
CA GLY A 215 4.84 1.37 1.02
C GLY A 215 4.04 0.97 2.26
N GLN A 216 4.56 0.05 3.09
CA GLN A 216 3.81 -0.55 4.21
C GLN A 216 3.62 0.38 5.42
N CYS A 217 4.61 1.24 5.68
CA CYS A 217 4.65 2.06 6.88
C CYS A 217 3.48 3.07 6.88
N THR A 218 2.94 3.41 8.05
CA THR A 218 1.81 4.35 8.14
C THR A 218 2.22 5.76 7.67
N ALA A 219 3.48 6.11 7.88
CA ALA A 219 4.16 7.23 7.25
C ALA A 219 5.59 6.83 6.87
N GLY A 220 6.19 7.56 5.93
CA GLY A 220 7.56 7.28 5.49
C GLY A 220 7.66 6.06 4.57
N PHE A 221 8.76 5.33 4.71
CA PHE A 221 9.05 4.17 3.87
C PHE A 221 9.75 3.06 4.65
N CYS A 222 9.63 1.83 4.15
CA CYS A 222 10.39 0.71 4.68
C CYS A 222 11.83 0.74 4.15
N ASP A 223 12.82 0.80 5.04
CA ASP A 223 14.20 0.51 4.67
C ASP A 223 14.34 -1.01 4.54
N LEU A 224 14.34 -1.52 3.30
CA LEU A 224 14.37 -2.96 3.05
C LEU A 224 15.69 -3.64 3.43
N ASN A 225 16.77 -2.88 3.64
CA ASN A 225 18.02 -3.45 4.12
C ASN A 225 17.92 -3.77 5.62
N LEU A 226 17.38 -2.82 6.40
CA LEU A 226 17.18 -2.98 7.84
C LEU A 226 15.88 -3.70 8.18
N ARG A 227 14.95 -3.76 7.21
CA ARG A 227 13.57 -4.27 7.35
C ARG A 227 12.79 -3.53 8.42
N GLU A 228 12.99 -2.22 8.50
CA GLU A 228 12.37 -1.34 9.49
C GLU A 228 11.87 -0.04 8.86
N CYS A 229 10.77 0.49 9.41
CA CYS A 229 10.22 1.75 8.93
C CYS A 229 11.13 2.92 9.31
N ARG A 230 11.36 3.81 8.33
CA ARG A 230 12.05 5.09 8.52
C ARG A 230 11.04 6.22 8.53
N CYS A 231 10.92 6.86 9.68
CA CYS A 231 9.91 7.89 9.91
C CYS A 231 10.38 9.24 9.40
N PRO A 232 9.54 9.95 8.61
CA PRO A 232 9.82 11.32 8.24
C PRO A 232 9.71 12.23 9.46
N ALA A 233 10.28 13.44 9.34
CA ALA A 233 10.20 14.45 10.38
C ALA A 233 8.74 14.72 10.79
N GLY A 234 8.50 14.85 12.10
CA GLY A 234 7.15 15.00 12.65
C GLY A 234 6.42 13.70 12.97
N THR A 235 7.01 12.55 12.65
CA THR A 235 6.45 11.22 12.98
C THR A 235 7.48 10.35 13.69
N THR A 236 7.02 9.40 14.50
CA THR A 236 7.86 8.52 15.32
C THR A 236 7.11 7.21 15.66
N GLY A 237 7.76 6.37 16.47
CA GLY A 237 7.22 5.09 16.93
C GLY A 237 7.18 4.02 15.84
N ASP A 238 6.72 2.84 16.23
CA ASP A 238 6.61 1.69 15.34
C ASP A 238 5.66 1.98 14.18
N GLN A 239 6.06 1.54 12.98
CA GLN A 239 5.36 1.81 11.72
C GLN A 239 5.15 3.31 11.42
N CYS A 240 5.88 4.18 12.13
CA CYS A 240 5.72 5.62 12.09
C CYS A 240 4.29 6.07 12.38
N ALA A 241 3.62 5.41 13.33
CA ALA A 241 2.22 5.66 13.64
C ALA A 241 1.99 6.80 14.66
N LEU A 242 3.04 7.27 15.33
CA LEU A 242 2.96 8.30 16.34
C LEU A 242 3.43 9.65 15.78
N CYS A 243 2.92 10.74 16.34
CA CYS A 243 3.38 12.08 16.00
C CYS A 243 4.50 12.53 16.94
N ASP A 244 5.42 13.36 16.44
CA ASP A 244 6.43 14.00 17.27
C ASP A 244 5.92 15.37 17.75
N PRO A 245 5.61 15.55 19.05
CA PRO A 245 5.09 16.82 19.58
C PRO A 245 6.11 17.96 19.52
N LYS A 246 7.41 17.67 19.34
CA LYS A 246 8.47 18.69 19.24
C LYS A 246 8.60 19.25 17.83
N TYR A 247 8.03 18.59 16.84
CA TYR A 247 8.09 19.06 15.47
C TYR A 247 7.15 20.28 15.28
N PRO A 248 7.55 21.33 14.54
CA PRO A 248 6.75 22.57 14.46
C PRO A 248 5.35 22.43 13.84
N LYS A 249 5.16 21.44 12.96
CA LYS A 249 3.87 21.15 12.29
C LYS A 249 3.61 19.64 12.32
N PRO A 250 3.33 19.05 13.49
CA PRO A 250 3.01 17.64 13.57
C PRO A 250 1.63 17.39 12.93
N CYS A 251 1.26 16.13 12.72
CA CYS A 251 -0.06 15.78 12.15
C CYS A 251 -0.31 16.45 10.80
N SER A 252 0.73 16.50 9.96
CA SER A 252 0.71 17.17 8.66
C SER A 252 0.31 18.66 8.72
N GLY A 253 0.37 19.30 9.89
CA GLY A 253 -0.13 20.66 10.14
C GLY A 253 -1.66 20.77 10.25
N ASN A 254 -2.40 19.67 10.15
CA ASN A 254 -3.86 19.62 10.11
C ASN A 254 -4.48 19.01 11.38
N GLY A 255 -3.72 18.97 12.47
CA GLY A 255 -4.19 18.43 13.74
C GLY A 255 -3.27 18.78 14.89
N LYS A 256 -3.66 18.34 16.10
CA LYS A 256 -2.87 18.48 17.31
C LYS A 256 -2.24 17.14 17.69
N CYS A 257 -0.96 17.16 18.02
CA CYS A 257 -0.27 16.00 18.55
C CYS A 257 -0.49 15.93 20.07
N THR A 258 -1.20 14.92 20.55
CA THR A 258 -1.62 14.80 21.96
C THR A 258 -1.12 13.50 22.54
N GLY A 259 -0.50 13.56 23.73
CA GLY A 259 -0.08 12.38 24.46
C GLY A 259 -1.30 11.65 25.02
N LYS A 260 -1.28 10.31 24.96
CA LYS A 260 -2.20 9.49 25.75
C LYS A 260 -1.81 9.70 27.21
N ALA A 261 -2.68 10.32 28.01
CA ALA A 261 -2.46 10.44 29.44
C ALA A 261 -2.29 9.02 30.00
N ASP A 262 -1.13 8.73 30.56
CA ASP A 262 -0.91 7.48 31.26
C ASP A 262 -2.02 7.34 32.29
N SER A 263 -2.78 6.24 32.20
CA SER A 263 -3.78 5.89 33.21
C SER A 263 -3.06 5.38 34.46
N ASN A 264 -2.27 6.24 35.07
CA ASN A 264 -1.81 6.10 36.43
C ASN A 264 -2.07 7.46 37.06
N GLY A 265 -3.12 7.52 37.87
CA GLY A 265 -3.58 8.77 38.47
C GLY A 265 -2.44 9.40 39.27
N ASP A 266 -1.94 10.52 38.79
CA ASP A 266 -1.72 11.64 39.67
C ASP A 266 -2.16 12.92 38.97
N ASN A 267 -3.03 13.63 39.66
CA ASN A 267 -3.80 14.74 39.16
C ASN A 267 -2.93 15.99 39.25
N THR A 268 -2.33 16.44 38.14
CA THR A 268 -1.89 17.83 38.01
C THR A 268 -2.16 18.35 36.60
N ASP A 269 -3.19 19.17 36.55
CA ASP A 269 -3.60 20.19 35.59
C ASP A 269 -2.82 20.33 34.27
N SER A 270 -3.62 20.28 33.21
CA SER A 270 -3.29 20.81 31.90
C SER A 270 -3.20 22.33 31.99
N ASP A 271 -2.00 22.90 31.84
CA ASP A 271 -1.80 24.15 31.12
C ASP A 271 -0.31 24.44 30.89
N SER A 272 -0.01 24.92 29.68
CA SER A 272 1.20 25.67 29.32
C SER A 272 2.56 24.97 29.36
N MET A 273 3.07 24.59 28.18
CA MET A 273 4.52 24.67 27.93
C MET A 273 4.83 25.97 27.17
N ALA A 274 4.85 27.07 27.91
CA ALA A 274 5.58 28.27 27.53
C ALA A 274 7.04 28.13 28.01
N MET A 275 7.98 28.34 27.09
CA MET A 275 9.41 28.45 27.40
C MET A 275 9.68 29.61 28.35
N THR A 276 10.48 29.37 29.39
CA THR A 276 11.30 30.41 30.01
C THR A 276 12.62 29.84 30.50
N THR A 277 13.69 30.43 29.96
CA THR A 277 15.07 30.40 30.45
C THR A 277 15.15 30.92 31.89
N SER A 278 15.86 30.23 32.79
CA SER A 278 16.77 30.82 33.80
C SER A 278 17.46 29.78 34.69
N ASN A 279 18.79 29.93 34.79
CA ASN A 279 19.68 29.63 35.92
C ASN A 279 19.59 28.27 36.64
N LEU A 280 20.51 27.37 36.30
CA LEU A 280 21.00 26.34 37.22
C LEU A 280 22.24 26.86 37.94
N GLN A 281 22.05 27.20 39.21
CA GLN A 281 23.11 27.49 40.16
C GLN A 281 23.48 26.17 40.87
N ALA A 282 24.78 25.87 40.86
CA ALA A 282 25.36 24.65 41.39
C ALA A 282 25.23 24.56 42.92
N THR A 283 24.91 23.37 43.44
CA THR A 283 25.35 22.91 44.75
C THR A 283 25.74 21.43 44.69
N THR A 284 26.73 21.11 45.51
CA THR A 284 27.62 19.96 45.49
C THR A 284 27.25 18.90 46.55
N ASN A 285 27.86 17.72 46.40
CA ASN A 285 28.04 16.59 47.33
C ASN A 285 26.86 15.59 47.43
N GLY A 286 27.05 14.27 47.31
CA GLY A 286 28.26 13.45 47.13
C GLY A 286 27.93 11.96 47.29
N SER A 287 28.89 11.13 46.90
CA SER A 287 29.05 9.67 47.14
C SER A 287 28.56 8.71 46.06
N ALA A 288 29.55 8.19 45.33
CA ALA A 288 29.48 7.10 44.38
C ALA A 288 29.23 5.74 45.03
N ARG A 289 28.52 4.86 44.31
CA ARG A 289 28.80 3.41 44.27
C ARG A 289 28.60 2.91 42.84
N PHE A 290 29.69 2.46 42.23
CA PHE A 290 29.73 1.63 41.03
C PHE A 290 29.42 0.19 41.41
N LEU A 291 28.54 -0.49 40.67
CA LEU A 291 28.74 -1.87 40.17
C LEU A 291 27.87 -2.11 38.92
N ASP A 292 28.46 -2.89 38.02
CA ASP A 292 28.16 -3.25 36.63
C ASP A 292 26.93 -4.17 36.44
N GLY A 293 26.33 -4.11 35.23
CA GLY A 293 25.82 -5.31 34.57
C GLY A 293 24.30 -5.49 34.48
N SER A 294 23.64 -4.82 33.52
CA SER A 294 22.64 -5.43 32.62
C SER A 294 22.03 -4.35 31.70
N MET A 295 22.36 -4.39 30.41
CA MET A 295 21.62 -3.66 29.37
C MET A 295 20.39 -4.51 29.02
N ASP A 296 19.39 -4.51 29.90
CA ASP A 296 18.05 -4.86 29.49
C ASP A 296 17.46 -3.64 28.78
N GLY A 297 17.05 -3.83 27.52
CA GLY A 297 16.39 -2.83 26.70
C GLY A 297 15.00 -2.54 27.25
N SER A 298 14.93 -1.91 28.41
CA SER A 298 13.73 -1.23 28.87
C SER A 298 13.48 -0.09 27.90
N GLN A 299 12.62 -0.35 26.91
CA GLN A 299 11.84 0.69 26.26
C GLN A 299 11.23 1.51 27.38
N SER A 300 11.81 2.69 27.60
CA SER A 300 11.15 3.75 28.32
C SER A 300 9.76 3.85 27.69
N LYS A 301 8.70 3.67 28.47
CA LYS A 301 7.34 4.01 28.03
C LYS A 301 7.34 5.52 27.76
N GLY A 302 7.79 5.89 26.56
CA GLY A 302 7.61 7.22 26.03
C GLY A 302 6.11 7.41 25.91
N SER A 303 5.63 8.56 26.35
CA SER A 303 4.24 8.96 26.15
C SER A 303 3.86 8.75 24.68
N GLU A 304 2.82 7.96 24.45
CA GLU A 304 2.35 7.64 23.11
C GLU A 304 1.57 8.85 22.57
N PHE A 305 2.18 9.63 21.69
CA PHE A 305 1.55 10.82 21.09
C PHE A 305 0.84 10.46 19.79
N THR A 306 -0.46 10.76 19.72
CA THR A 306 -1.29 10.51 18.56
C THR A 306 -1.90 11.80 18.04
N CYS A 307 -2.22 11.84 16.75
CA CYS A 307 -2.87 12.98 16.14
C CYS A 307 -4.38 13.01 16.42
N VAL A 308 -4.87 14.18 16.82
CA VAL A 308 -6.29 14.53 16.79
C VAL A 308 -6.48 15.52 15.65
N CYS A 309 -7.21 15.09 14.61
CA CYS A 309 -7.37 15.87 13.39
C CYS A 309 -8.38 17.00 13.56
N ASN A 310 -8.09 18.12 12.91
CA ASN A 310 -9.03 19.22 12.78
C ASN A 310 -10.24 18.79 11.95
N THR A 311 -11.36 19.49 12.10
CA THR A 311 -12.56 19.26 11.29
C THR A 311 -12.22 19.27 9.79
N GLY A 312 -12.67 18.23 9.08
CA GLY A 312 -12.42 18.08 7.65
C GLY A 312 -11.11 17.37 7.30
N TRP A 313 -10.42 16.80 8.28
CA TRP A 313 -9.22 15.97 8.11
C TRP A 313 -9.33 14.63 8.83
N GLN A 314 -8.67 13.61 8.28
CA GLN A 314 -8.66 12.24 8.76
C GLN A 314 -7.34 11.55 8.42
N GLY A 315 -7.18 10.31 8.91
CA GLY A 315 -5.95 9.52 8.79
C GLY A 315 -5.08 9.61 10.04
N THR A 316 -4.14 8.69 10.19
CA THR A 316 -3.29 8.58 11.39
C THR A 316 -2.48 9.84 11.68
N HIS A 317 -2.12 10.59 10.63
CA HIS A 317 -1.36 11.85 10.72
C HIS A 317 -2.12 13.04 10.13
N CYS A 318 -3.44 12.96 10.04
CA CYS A 318 -4.30 14.01 9.48
C CYS A 318 -3.89 14.44 8.06
N GLN A 319 -3.41 13.48 7.28
CA GLN A 319 -2.88 13.70 5.93
C GLN A 319 -3.96 13.68 4.85
N THR A 320 -5.19 13.30 5.18
CA THR A 320 -6.28 13.16 4.22
C THR A 320 -7.41 14.12 4.57
N SER A 321 -7.82 14.95 3.61
CA SER A 321 -9.03 15.76 3.75
C SER A 321 -10.29 14.91 3.61
N THR A 322 -11.38 15.28 4.26
CA THR A 322 -12.68 14.66 4.02
C THR A 322 -13.34 15.17 2.72
N ASP A 323 -12.82 16.25 2.14
CA ASP A 323 -13.21 16.76 0.83
C ASP A 323 -12.31 16.13 -0.25
N PRO A 324 -12.84 15.23 -1.11
CA PRO A 324 -12.05 14.56 -2.13
C PRO A 324 -11.34 15.51 -3.10
N ALA A 325 -11.89 16.70 -3.36
CA ALA A 325 -11.28 17.67 -4.26
C ALA A 325 -9.91 18.16 -3.74
N LYS A 326 -9.73 18.17 -2.40
CA LYS A 326 -8.50 18.57 -1.72
C LYS A 326 -7.46 17.45 -1.58
N ASN A 327 -7.84 16.21 -1.89
CA ASN A 327 -6.96 15.03 -1.85
C ASN A 327 -6.36 14.68 -3.20
N SER A 328 -6.67 15.45 -4.23
CA SER A 328 -6.08 15.29 -5.55
C SER A 328 -4.56 15.27 -5.43
N ALA A 329 -3.89 14.40 -6.17
CA ALA A 329 -2.44 14.46 -6.34
C ALA A 329 -2.13 15.82 -6.99
N GLY A 330 -1.81 16.81 -6.16
CA GLY A 330 -1.52 18.16 -6.58
C GLY A 330 -0.02 18.34 -6.66
N ASP A 331 0.44 18.72 -7.84
CA ASP A 331 1.67 19.46 -8.07
C ASP A 331 1.94 20.45 -6.93
N ASP A 332 3.00 20.21 -6.14
CA ASP A 332 3.61 21.26 -5.35
C ASP A 332 4.48 22.12 -6.27
N GLY A 333 3.85 23.09 -6.95
CA GLY A 333 4.49 24.12 -7.77
C GLY A 333 3.55 25.30 -8.06
N PRO A 334 4.02 26.57 -8.07
CA PRO A 334 3.17 27.72 -7.79
C PRO A 334 2.24 28.09 -8.94
N SER A 335 1.02 28.42 -8.52
CA SER A 335 -0.08 29.10 -9.20
C SER A 335 0.29 29.93 -10.44
N GLN A 336 -0.18 29.53 -11.63
CA GLN A 336 -0.73 30.44 -12.64
C GLN A 336 -1.82 29.76 -13.49
N ALA A 337 -2.74 30.60 -13.95
CA ALA A 337 -4.10 30.26 -14.34
C ALA A 337 -4.29 29.78 -15.80
N SER A 338 -5.46 29.16 -15.98
CA SER A 338 -6.33 29.16 -17.18
C SER A 338 -6.01 28.24 -18.37
N SER A 339 -6.69 27.08 -18.32
CA SER A 339 -7.70 26.57 -19.28
C SER A 339 -7.38 26.47 -20.78
N ALA A 340 -7.47 25.24 -21.30
CA ALA A 340 -8.31 24.92 -22.47
C ALA A 340 -8.63 23.41 -22.52
N SER A 341 -9.92 23.09 -22.47
CA SER A 341 -10.51 21.79 -22.79
C SER A 341 -10.32 21.45 -24.27
N HIS A 342 -10.13 20.18 -24.64
CA HIS A 342 -10.78 19.56 -25.80
C HIS A 342 -10.71 18.03 -25.72
N SER A 343 -11.89 17.40 -25.70
CA SER A 343 -12.11 16.00 -26.09
C SER A 343 -11.67 15.77 -27.54
N LEU A 344 -11.25 14.55 -27.87
CA LEU A 344 -11.74 13.80 -29.03
C LEU A 344 -11.27 12.33 -28.98
N ALA A 345 -12.20 11.44 -29.36
CA ALA A 345 -12.06 10.00 -29.49
C ALA A 345 -11.42 9.58 -30.82
N SER A 346 -10.90 8.34 -30.90
CA SER A 346 -10.92 7.36 -32.04
C SER A 346 -9.80 6.32 -31.81
N ILE A 347 -10.04 5.03 -31.58
CA ILE A 347 -10.44 3.91 -32.47
C ILE A 347 -9.42 3.54 -33.58
N SER A 348 -8.90 2.30 -33.45
CA SER A 348 -8.40 1.33 -34.46
C SER A 348 -7.13 1.70 -35.26
N ALA A 349 -6.34 0.80 -35.86
CA ALA A 349 -6.42 -0.63 -36.13
C ALA A 349 -4.99 -1.20 -36.36
N PHE A 350 -4.92 -2.53 -36.41
CA PHE A 350 -3.80 -3.37 -36.82
C PHE A 350 -3.11 -2.96 -38.14
N ALA A 351 -1.80 -3.19 -38.22
CA ALA A 351 -1.11 -3.49 -39.47
C ALA A 351 -0.07 -4.61 -39.26
N VAL A 352 -0.39 -5.76 -39.85
CA VAL A 352 0.52 -6.85 -40.22
C VAL A 352 1.22 -6.43 -41.51
N MET A 353 2.54 -6.61 -41.62
CA MET A 353 3.28 -6.88 -42.88
C MET A 353 4.67 -7.43 -42.47
N LEU A 354 4.93 -8.72 -42.60
CA LEU A 354 5.41 -9.47 -43.78
C LEU A 354 6.94 -9.42 -43.97
N VAL A 355 7.47 -10.63 -43.88
CA VAL A 355 8.83 -11.11 -44.18
C VAL A 355 9.23 -10.75 -45.61
N THR A 356 10.47 -10.28 -45.79
CA THR A 356 11.27 -10.63 -46.98
C THR A 356 12.72 -10.91 -46.60
N LEU A 357 13.17 -12.12 -46.93
CA LEU A 357 14.58 -12.48 -47.07
C LEU A 357 15.18 -11.71 -48.25
N ALA A 358 16.42 -11.24 -48.10
CA ALA A 358 17.37 -11.16 -49.19
C ALA A 358 18.79 -11.31 -48.63
N ALA A 359 19.39 -12.47 -48.90
CA ALA A 359 20.83 -12.66 -48.83
C ALA A 359 21.48 -11.99 -50.04
N PHE A 360 22.62 -11.31 -49.88
CA PHE A 360 23.71 -11.31 -50.85
C PHE A 360 24.99 -10.70 -50.25
N HIS A 361 26.08 -11.44 -50.43
CA HIS A 361 27.51 -11.24 -50.09
C HIS A 361 27.95 -11.52 -48.66
#